data_AF-A0A267DN50-F1
#
_entry.id   AF-A0A267DN50-F1
#
_cell.length_a   1.000
_cell.length_b   1.000
_cell.length_c   1.000
_cell.angle_alpha   90.00
_cell.angle_beta   90.00
_cell.angle_gamma   90.00
#
_symmetry.space_group_name_H-M   'P 1'
#
loop_
_entity.id
_entity.type
_entity.pdbx_description
1 polymer ?
#
loop_
_entity_poly.entity_id
_entity_poly.type
_entity_poly.pdbx_seq_one_letter_code
_entity_poly.pdbx_strand_id
1 'polypeptide(L)'
;MPNIDPIVNGAGLLLAGPFLWATLYLVPVSVYLTLVLMFATELLLCLNWALVNEITLRVTVPTRRSMATSINILASHLLGDAGSPYLVGLASDLIAKNSASVAVKFSALQLAMYCCCFVSVLGGGAFLACSLTYLADCERVIRIEREANRYYRAEGEAYTPPASLQASSCDGDPQQQSPTDNNGGLVVNWDANAIA
;
A
#
# COMPACT_ATOMS: atom_id res chain seq x y z
N MET A 1 -12.92 12.83 -4.79
CA MET A 1 -11.79 13.78 -4.75
C MET A 1 -10.50 12.98 -4.94
N PRO A 2 -9.58 13.38 -5.83
CA PRO A 2 -8.46 12.53 -6.27
C PRO A 2 -7.28 12.42 -5.29
N ASN A 3 -7.34 13.02 -4.09
CA ASN A 3 -6.31 13.04 -3.05
C ASN A 3 -6.69 12.32 -1.75
N ILE A 4 -7.83 11.65 -1.68
CA ILE A 4 -8.34 11.15 -0.40
C ILE A 4 -7.41 10.08 0.20
N ASP A 5 -6.82 9.22 -0.62
CA ASP A 5 -6.03 8.07 -0.17
C ASP A 5 -4.76 8.49 0.59
N PRO A 6 -3.87 9.37 0.08
CA PRO A 6 -2.70 9.80 0.85
C PRO A 6 -3.08 10.62 2.10
N ILE A 7 -4.20 11.36 2.08
CA ILE A 7 -4.69 12.12 3.24
C ILE A 7 -5.15 11.16 4.34
N VAL A 8 -5.99 10.18 3.99
CA VAL A 8 -6.48 9.17 4.95
C VAL A 8 -5.32 8.36 5.51
N ASN A 9 -4.33 8.04 4.68
CA ASN A 9 -3.13 7.34 5.13
C ASN A 9 -2.32 8.15 6.15
N GLY A 10 -2.01 9.41 5.82
CA GLY A 10 -1.29 10.30 6.70
C GLY A 10 -2.04 10.58 8.01
N ALA A 11 -3.36 10.78 7.94
CA ALA A 11 -4.22 10.97 9.10
C ALA A 11 -4.28 9.73 9.99
N GLY A 12 -4.38 8.53 9.40
CA GLY A 12 -4.35 7.26 10.12
C GLY A 12 -3.04 7.06 10.89
N LEU A 13 -1.90 7.36 10.25
CA LEU A 13 -0.58 7.24 10.88
C LEU A 13 -0.36 8.33 11.96
N LEU A 14 -0.86 9.55 11.72
CA LEU A 14 -0.84 10.62 12.72
C LEU A 14 -1.71 10.30 13.94
N LEU A 15 -2.85 9.63 13.77
CA LEU A 15 -3.69 9.17 14.86
C LEU A 15 -3.09 7.94 15.56
N ALA A 16 -2.42 7.06 14.83
CA ALA A 16 -1.74 5.90 15.42
C ALA A 16 -0.61 6.33 16.40
N GLY A 17 0.10 7.43 16.12
CA GLY A 17 1.15 7.98 16.99
C GLY A 17 0.72 8.23 18.47
N PRO A 18 -0.28 9.09 18.74
CA PRO A 18 -0.76 9.34 20.09
C PRO A 18 -1.47 8.14 20.71
N PHE A 19 -2.13 7.29 19.92
CA PHE A 19 -2.72 6.04 20.42
C PHE A 19 -1.64 5.03 20.87
N LEU A 20 -0.54 4.91 20.14
CA LEU A 20 0.62 4.11 20.51
C LEU A 20 1.28 4.68 21.77
N TRP A 21 1.44 6.00 21.85
CA TRP A 21 1.97 6.67 23.05
C TRP A 21 1.09 6.43 24.28
N ALA A 22 -0.24 6.55 24.14
CA ALA A 22 -1.20 6.27 25.19
C ALA A 22 -1.15 4.79 25.62
N THR A 23 -1.03 3.87 24.66
CA THR A 23 -0.84 2.44 24.92
C THR A 23 0.38 2.22 25.82
N LEU A 24 1.54 2.80 25.47
CA LEU A 24 2.76 2.68 26.27
C LEU A 24 2.63 3.33 27.65
N TYR A 25 1.90 4.43 27.78
CA TYR A 25 1.67 5.08 29.07
C TYR A 25 0.78 4.25 30.01
N LEU A 26 -0.20 3.51 29.47
CA LEU A 26 -1.17 2.74 30.25
C LEU A 26 -0.72 1.32 30.63
N VAL A 27 0.35 0.80 30.01
CA VAL A 27 0.92 -0.53 30.31
C VAL A 27 1.04 -0.84 31.81
N PRO A 28 1.61 0.03 32.68
CA PRO A 28 1.75 -0.28 34.10
C PRO A 28 0.45 -0.12 34.91
N VAL A 29 -0.58 0.52 34.35
CA VAL A 29 -1.82 0.86 35.07
C VAL A 29 -2.88 -0.22 34.89
N SER A 30 -3.17 -0.62 33.64
CA SER A 30 -4.12 -1.70 33.40
C SER A 30 -3.92 -2.39 32.05
N VAL A 31 -3.98 -3.72 32.09
CA VAL A 31 -3.80 -4.56 30.90
C VAL A 31 -4.99 -4.43 29.94
N TYR A 32 -6.23 -4.36 30.45
CA TYR A 32 -7.43 -4.30 29.60
C TYR A 32 -7.50 -3.04 28.72
N LEU A 33 -7.24 -1.84 29.27
CA LEU A 33 -7.17 -0.62 28.46
C LEU A 33 -6.03 -0.68 27.45
N THR A 34 -4.87 -1.20 27.87
CA THR A 34 -3.71 -1.36 26.99
C THR A 34 -4.05 -2.23 25.78
N LEU A 35 -4.76 -3.35 25.97
CA LEU A 35 -5.16 -4.24 24.86
C LEU A 35 -6.17 -3.57 23.91
N VAL A 36 -7.13 -2.82 24.43
CA VAL A 36 -8.12 -2.11 23.60
C VAL A 36 -7.45 -1.01 22.77
N LEU A 37 -6.54 -0.23 23.36
CA LEU A 37 -5.79 0.81 22.65
C LEU A 37 -4.77 0.23 21.67
N MET A 38 -4.13 -0.89 22.02
CA MET A 38 -3.24 -1.63 21.13
C MET A 38 -4.00 -2.13 19.89
N PHE A 39 -5.20 -2.68 20.08
CA PHE A 39 -6.05 -3.12 18.97
C PHE A 39 -6.42 -1.96 18.04
N ALA A 40 -6.79 -0.80 18.59
CA ALA A 40 -7.10 0.39 17.79
C ALA A 40 -5.87 0.90 17.02
N THR A 41 -4.69 0.89 17.67
CA THR A 41 -3.42 1.28 17.04
C THR A 41 -3.06 0.36 15.88
N GLU A 42 -3.15 -0.95 16.10
CA GLU A 42 -2.86 -1.97 15.08
C GLU A 42 -3.84 -1.85 13.90
N LEU A 43 -5.13 -1.61 14.16
CA LEU A 43 -6.12 -1.40 13.11
C LEU A 43 -5.78 -0.21 12.20
N LEU A 44 -5.38 0.93 12.80
CA LEU A 44 -4.93 2.11 12.06
C LEU A 44 -3.65 1.80 11.26
N LEU A 45 -2.76 0.96 11.79
CA LEU A 45 -1.54 0.55 11.13
C LEU A 45 -1.80 -0.42 9.96
N CYS A 46 -2.72 -1.37 10.12
CA CYS A 46 -3.16 -2.28 9.07
C CYS A 46 -3.79 -1.52 7.90
N LEU A 47 -4.54 -0.45 8.17
CA LEU A 47 -5.11 0.41 7.15
C LEU A 47 -4.01 1.08 6.31
N ASN A 48 -2.93 1.54 6.95
CA ASN A 48 -1.80 2.17 6.25
C ASN A 48 -1.12 1.21 5.26
N TRP A 49 -0.95 -0.07 5.64
CA TRP A 49 -0.39 -1.08 4.75
C TRP A 49 -1.21 -1.30 3.46
N ALA A 50 -2.54 -1.25 3.56
CA ALA A 50 -3.41 -1.35 2.39
C ALA A 50 -3.39 -0.08 1.51
N LEU A 51 -3.43 1.11 2.13
CA LEU A 51 -3.49 2.38 1.40
C LEU A 51 -2.19 2.72 0.68
N VAL A 52 -1.02 2.40 1.26
CA VAL A 52 0.27 2.65 0.59
C VAL A 52 0.39 1.89 -0.73
N ASN A 53 -0.17 0.68 -0.80
CA ASN A 53 -0.22 -0.08 -2.04
C ASN A 53 -1.09 0.63 -3.07
N GLU A 54 -2.31 1.02 -2.72
CA GLU A 54 -3.20 1.73 -3.65
C GLU A 54 -2.60 3.03 -4.19
N ILE A 55 -1.96 3.84 -3.32
CA ILE A 55 -1.25 5.06 -3.72
C ILE A 55 -0.17 4.76 -4.75
N THR A 56 0.65 3.72 -4.49
CA THR A 56 1.74 3.29 -5.39
C THR A 56 1.22 2.90 -6.77
N LEU A 57 0.10 2.17 -6.83
CA LEU A 57 -0.50 1.72 -8.08
C LEU A 57 -1.01 2.89 -8.94
N ARG A 58 -1.39 4.02 -8.34
CA ARG A 58 -1.89 5.19 -9.07
C ARG A 58 -0.79 6.11 -9.60
N VAL A 59 0.37 6.12 -8.96
CA VAL A 59 1.53 6.94 -9.37
C VAL A 59 2.52 6.16 -10.24
N THR A 60 2.24 4.89 -10.54
CA THR A 60 3.10 4.05 -11.36
C THR A 60 2.45 3.72 -12.69
N VAL A 61 3.25 3.77 -13.76
CA VAL A 61 2.79 3.41 -15.11
C VAL A 61 2.44 1.91 -15.13
N PRO A 62 1.35 1.49 -15.81
CA PRO A 62 0.87 0.10 -15.77
C PRO A 62 1.92 -0.97 -16.04
N THR A 63 2.88 -0.70 -16.94
CA THR A 63 3.96 -1.62 -17.32
C THR A 63 4.96 -1.92 -16.20
N ARG A 64 5.05 -1.06 -15.17
CA ARG A 64 6.02 -1.18 -14.06
C ARG A 64 5.35 -1.35 -12.69
N ARG A 65 4.03 -1.44 -12.66
CA ARG A 65 3.21 -1.53 -11.45
C ARG A 65 3.64 -2.67 -10.53
N SER A 66 3.89 -3.86 -11.08
CA SER A 66 4.31 -5.05 -10.32
C SER A 66 5.65 -4.86 -9.59
N MET A 67 6.64 -4.26 -10.24
CA MET A 67 7.94 -4.00 -9.62
C MET A 67 7.84 -2.99 -8.47
N ALA A 68 7.05 -1.93 -8.65
CA ALA A 68 6.85 -0.91 -7.63
C ALA A 68 6.17 -1.48 -6.37
N THR A 69 5.13 -2.31 -6.55
CA THR A 69 4.49 -3.03 -5.44
C THR A 69 5.46 -3.95 -4.72
N SER A 70 6.25 -4.74 -5.46
CA SER A 70 7.22 -5.65 -4.85
C SER A 70 8.30 -4.91 -4.06
N ILE A 71 8.82 -3.78 -4.57
CA ILE A 71 9.79 -2.96 -3.82
C ILE A 71 9.17 -2.41 -2.54
N ASN A 72 7.92 -1.94 -2.60
CA ASN A 72 7.22 -1.42 -1.42
C ASN A 72 7.04 -2.52 -0.34
N ILE A 73 6.65 -3.72 -0.75
CA ILE A 73 6.50 -4.89 0.13
C ILE A 73 7.87 -5.32 0.69
N LEU A 74 8.89 -5.44 -0.16
CA LEU A 74 10.25 -5.81 0.27
C LEU A 74 10.82 -4.80 1.27
N ALA A 75 10.64 -3.50 1.01
CA ALA A 75 11.07 -2.45 1.92
C ALA A 75 10.33 -2.55 3.27
N SER A 76 9.01 -2.80 3.23
CA SER A 76 8.19 -2.96 4.44
C SER A 76 8.61 -4.16 5.28
N HIS A 77 8.85 -5.33 4.66
CA HIS A 77 9.29 -6.52 5.40
C HIS A 77 10.75 -6.41 5.88
N LEU A 78 11.65 -5.90 5.03
CA LEU A 78 13.07 -5.83 5.37
C LEU A 78 13.33 -4.81 6.48
N LEU A 79 12.75 -3.60 6.36
CA LEU A 79 12.97 -2.54 7.35
C LEU A 79 11.99 -2.63 8.53
N GLY A 80 10.74 -2.99 8.26
CA GLY A 80 9.70 -3.15 9.27
C GLY A 80 9.87 -4.44 10.06
N ASP A 81 9.58 -5.59 9.45
CA ASP A 81 9.52 -6.87 10.19
C ASP A 81 10.90 -7.36 10.65
N ALA A 82 11.91 -7.27 9.79
CA ALA A 82 13.26 -7.72 10.12
C ALA A 82 14.10 -6.62 10.81
N GLY A 83 13.99 -5.37 10.34
CA GLY A 83 14.80 -4.26 10.83
C GLY A 83 14.33 -3.67 12.16
N SER A 84 13.01 -3.52 12.37
CA SER A 84 12.52 -2.79 13.55
C SER A 84 12.82 -3.47 14.88
N PRO A 85 12.73 -4.81 15.06
CA PRO A 85 13.05 -5.44 16.33
C PRO A 85 14.54 -5.32 16.66
N TYR A 86 15.41 -5.37 15.65
CA TYR A 86 16.84 -5.20 15.81
C TYR A 86 17.20 -3.77 16.26
N LEU A 87 16.62 -2.75 15.62
CA LEU A 87 16.84 -1.35 15.97
C LEU A 87 16.33 -1.01 17.38
N VAL A 88 15.14 -1.50 17.72
CA VAL A 88 14.54 -1.32 19.06
C VAL A 88 15.38 -2.03 20.12
N GLY A 89 15.81 -3.25 19.87
CA GLY A 89 16.65 -4.02 20.77
C GLY A 89 17.97 -3.29 21.05
N LEU A 90 18.64 -2.83 20.00
CA LEU A 90 19.87 -2.04 20.13
C LEU A 90 19.65 -0.74 20.92
N ALA A 91 18.55 -0.02 20.65
CA ALA A 91 18.21 1.19 21.39
C ALA A 91 17.99 0.88 22.88
N SER A 92 17.23 -0.17 23.19
CA SER A 92 17.00 -0.63 24.56
C SER A 92 18.30 -1.01 25.27
N ASP A 93 19.21 -1.73 24.60
CA ASP A 93 20.48 -2.15 25.17
C ASP A 93 21.41 -0.96 25.47
N LEU A 94 21.44 0.03 24.57
CA LEU A 94 22.18 1.29 24.77
C LEU A 94 21.68 2.07 25.99
N ILE A 95 20.37 2.07 26.23
CA ILE A 95 19.73 2.74 27.37
C ILE A 95 19.96 1.96 28.66
N ALA A 96 19.86 0.63 28.63
CA ALA A 96 19.98 -0.23 29.82
C ALA A 96 21.41 -0.35 30.35
N LYS A 97 22.45 -0.02 29.56
CA LYS A 97 23.89 -0.06 29.93
C LYS A 97 24.29 -1.32 30.72
N ASN A 98 23.83 -2.48 30.25
CA ASN A 98 24.11 -3.80 30.85
C ASN A 98 23.64 -4.00 32.31
N SER A 99 22.60 -3.26 32.73
CA SER A 99 22.01 -3.41 34.06
C SER A 99 21.31 -4.76 34.23
N ALA A 100 21.53 -5.44 35.37
CA ALA A 100 20.92 -6.74 35.66
C ALA A 100 19.43 -6.67 36.07
N SER A 101 18.93 -5.49 36.45
CA SER A 101 17.56 -5.31 36.93
C SER A 101 16.52 -5.38 35.82
N VAL A 102 15.51 -6.24 35.99
CA VAL A 102 14.38 -6.40 35.05
C VAL A 102 13.58 -5.10 34.88
N ALA A 103 13.43 -4.31 35.95
CA ALA A 103 12.71 -3.03 35.89
C ALA A 103 13.41 -1.98 35.01
N VAL A 104 14.75 -1.99 35.01
CA VAL A 104 15.55 -1.10 34.15
C VAL A 104 15.45 -1.53 32.69
N LYS A 105 15.46 -2.84 32.42
CA LYS A 105 15.24 -3.38 31.07
C LYS A 105 13.85 -3.06 30.53
N PHE A 106 12.82 -3.17 31.36
CA PHE A 106 11.45 -2.78 30.99
C PHE A 106 11.35 -1.29 30.65
N SER A 107 11.93 -0.43 31.50
CA SER A 107 11.93 1.02 31.27
C SER A 107 12.72 1.41 30.02
N ALA A 108 13.84 0.75 29.75
CA ALA A 108 14.65 0.95 28.55
C ALA A 108 13.90 0.55 27.27
N LEU A 109 13.18 -0.59 27.30
CA LEU A 109 12.35 -1.03 26.19
C LEU A 109 11.17 -0.08 25.94
N GLN A 110 10.52 0.39 27.01
CA GLN A 110 9.44 1.37 26.90
C GLN A 110 9.94 2.69 26.28
N LEU A 111 11.15 3.13 26.63
CA LEU A 111 11.78 4.30 26.02
C LEU A 111 12.14 4.07 24.54
N ALA A 112 12.63 2.88 24.18
CA ALA A 112 12.86 2.52 22.77
C ALA A 112 11.55 2.53 21.96
N MET A 113 10.44 2.08 22.54
CA MET A 113 9.11 2.16 21.93
C MET A 113 8.61 3.60 21.78
N TYR A 114 8.91 4.50 22.72
CA TYR A 114 8.59 5.92 22.57
C TYR A 114 9.32 6.58 21.38
N CYS A 115 10.56 6.15 21.09
CA CYS A 115 11.24 6.58 19.86
C CYS A 115 10.49 6.13 18.60
N CYS A 116 9.88 4.94 18.61
CA CYS A 116 9.03 4.45 17.52
C CYS A 116 7.80 5.36 17.30
N CYS A 117 7.16 5.83 18.38
CA CYS A 117 6.05 6.81 18.27
C CYS A 117 6.47 8.08 17.51
N PHE A 118 7.67 8.60 17.78
CA PHE A 118 8.19 9.79 17.11
C PHE A 118 8.42 9.55 15.61
N VAL A 119 9.03 8.42 15.26
CA VAL A 119 9.24 8.02 13.85
C VAL A 119 7.90 7.85 13.13
N SER A 120 6.89 7.29 13.79
CA SER A 120 5.53 7.15 13.25
C SER A 120 4.89 8.50 12.91
N VAL A 121 4.97 9.48 13.83
CA VAL A 121 4.45 10.84 13.60
C VAL A 121 5.20 11.54 12.46
N LEU A 122 6.52 11.40 12.39
CA LEU A 122 7.31 11.91 11.26
C LEU A 122 6.90 11.25 9.93
N GLY A 123 6.65 9.95 9.93
CA GLY A 123 6.11 9.22 8.79
C GLY A 123 4.75 9.77 8.35
N GLY A 124 3.83 10.02 9.30
CA GLY A 124 2.51 10.62 9.02
C GLY A 124 2.63 12.01 8.40
N GLY A 125 3.56 12.83 8.91
CA GLY A 125 3.89 14.13 8.34
C GLY A 125 4.47 14.05 6.92
N ALA A 126 5.35 13.08 6.66
CA ALA A 126 5.90 12.84 5.33
C ALA A 126 4.82 12.40 4.33
N PHE A 127 3.86 11.57 4.75
CA PHE A 127 2.71 11.19 3.91
C PHE A 127 1.79 12.37 3.59
N LEU A 128 1.58 13.27 4.55
CA LEU A 128 0.85 14.52 4.31
C LEU A 128 1.58 15.42 3.32
N ALA A 129 2.90 15.54 3.41
CA ALA A 129 3.70 16.27 2.43
C ALA A 129 3.58 15.63 1.04
N CYS A 130 3.65 14.30 0.95
CA CYS A 130 3.42 13.54 -0.28
C CYS A 130 2.03 13.79 -0.87
N SER A 131 1.00 13.95 -0.03
CA SER A 131 -0.35 14.28 -0.49
C SER A 131 -0.42 15.59 -1.28
N LEU A 132 0.47 16.54 -1.03
CA LEU A 132 0.49 17.83 -1.75
C LEU A 132 1.01 17.66 -3.19
N THR A 133 1.96 16.75 -3.40
CA THR A 133 2.55 16.48 -4.73
C THR A 133 1.81 15.37 -5.49
N TYR A 134 1.03 14.54 -4.79
CA TYR A 134 0.33 13.38 -5.33
C TYR A 134 -0.55 13.69 -6.56
N LEU A 135 -1.30 14.81 -6.55
CA LEU A 135 -2.14 15.18 -7.70
C LEU A 135 -1.32 15.41 -8.97
N ALA A 136 -0.19 16.12 -8.83
CA ALA A 136 0.68 16.43 -9.95
C ALA A 136 1.31 15.16 -10.55
N ASP A 137 1.68 14.19 -9.70
CA ASP A 137 2.26 12.93 -10.15
C ASP A 137 1.24 12.03 -10.85
N CYS A 138 0.02 11.93 -10.32
CA CYS A 138 -1.08 11.21 -10.98
C CYS A 138 -1.40 11.79 -12.36
N GLU A 139 -1.46 13.12 -12.49
CA GLU A 139 -1.70 13.76 -13.79
C GLU A 139 -0.60 13.46 -14.82
N ARG A 140 0.66 13.39 -14.38
CA ARG A 140 1.79 13.05 -15.26
C ARG A 140 1.67 11.62 -15.78
N VAL A 141 1.31 10.67 -14.93
CA VAL A 141 1.10 9.27 -15.33
C VAL A 141 -0.05 9.16 -16.34
N ILE A 142 -1.18 9.82 -16.07
CA ILE A 142 -2.34 9.83 -16.97
C ILE A 142 -1.98 10.45 -18.33
N ARG A 143 -1.17 11.52 -18.36
CA ARG A 143 -0.72 12.12 -19.62
C ARG A 143 0.13 11.15 -20.44
N ILE A 144 1.12 10.51 -19.82
CA ILE A 144 1.98 9.51 -20.46
C ILE A 144 1.14 8.34 -21.00
N GLU A 145 0.17 7.86 -20.20
CA GLU A 145 -0.71 6.78 -20.60
C GLU A 145 -1.63 7.17 -21.76
N ARG A 146 -2.19 8.38 -21.76
CA ARG A 146 -3.02 8.88 -22.88
C ARG A 146 -2.23 9.07 -24.16
N GLU A 147 -0.97 9.50 -24.08
CA GLU A 147 -0.08 9.62 -25.23
C GLU A 147 0.30 8.26 -25.78
N ALA A 148 0.69 7.32 -24.91
CA ALA A 148 0.96 5.94 -25.31
C ALA A 148 -0.28 5.28 -25.93
N ASN A 149 -1.47 5.44 -25.33
CA ASN A 149 -2.70 4.85 -25.84
C ASN A 149 -3.15 5.51 -27.18
N ARG A 150 -2.94 6.82 -27.36
CA ARG A 150 -3.16 7.48 -28.66
C ARG A 150 -2.21 6.96 -29.74
N TYR A 151 -0.94 6.74 -29.39
CA TYR A 151 0.04 6.14 -30.30
C TYR A 151 -0.37 4.72 -30.70
N TYR A 152 -0.67 3.86 -29.72
CA TYR A 152 -1.15 2.50 -30.00
C TYR A 152 -2.45 2.45 -30.77
N ARG A 153 -3.36 3.41 -30.56
CA ARG A 153 -4.60 3.49 -31.33
C ARG A 153 -4.33 3.93 -32.77
N ALA A 154 -3.50 4.96 -32.99
CA ALA A 154 -3.15 5.43 -34.33
C ALA A 154 -2.36 4.38 -35.13
N GLU A 155 -1.43 3.67 -34.50
CA GLU A 155 -0.73 2.54 -35.12
C GLU A 155 -1.60 1.29 -35.25
N GLY A 156 -2.50 0.99 -34.29
CA GLY A 156 -3.43 -0.12 -34.40
C GLY A 156 -4.46 0.06 -35.52
N GLU A 157 -4.83 1.31 -35.81
CA GLU A 157 -5.68 1.70 -36.94
C GLU A 157 -4.86 1.78 -38.27
N ALA A 158 -3.54 1.98 -38.19
CA ALA A 158 -2.61 2.01 -39.33
C ALA A 158 -1.89 0.67 -39.62
N TYR A 159 -1.94 -0.31 -38.71
CA TYR A 159 -1.37 -1.64 -38.87
C TYR A 159 -2.30 -2.47 -39.74
N THR A 160 -2.20 -2.25 -41.06
CA THR A 160 -2.55 -3.30 -42.01
C THR A 160 -1.49 -4.39 -41.86
N PRO A 161 -1.84 -5.60 -41.36
CA PRO A 161 -0.88 -6.69 -41.30
C PRO A 161 -0.30 -6.93 -42.70
N PRO A 162 0.99 -7.27 -42.82
CA PRO A 162 1.61 -7.48 -44.12
C PRO A 162 0.84 -8.58 -44.87
N ALA A 163 0.64 -8.40 -46.20
CA ALA A 163 -0.11 -9.32 -47.05
C ALA A 163 0.35 -10.79 -46.97
N SER A 164 1.57 -11.03 -46.47
CA SER A 164 2.11 -12.37 -46.19
C SER A 164 1.42 -13.11 -45.03
N LEU A 165 0.84 -12.40 -44.06
CA LEU A 165 0.02 -12.99 -42.99
C LEU A 165 -1.44 -13.22 -43.41
N GLN A 166 -1.92 -12.56 -44.46
CA GLN A 166 -3.26 -12.78 -45.02
C GLN A 166 -3.30 -13.94 -46.03
N ALA A 167 -2.17 -14.29 -46.66
CA ALA A 167 -2.08 -15.39 -47.60
C ALA A 167 -1.96 -16.79 -46.93
N SER A 168 -1.67 -16.85 -45.62
CA SER A 168 -1.56 -18.14 -44.91
C SER A 168 -2.89 -18.66 -44.34
N SER A 169 -4.00 -17.93 -44.55
CA SER A 169 -5.32 -18.29 -44.00
C SER A 169 -6.35 -18.70 -45.07
N CYS A 170 -5.91 -18.93 -46.32
CA CYS A 170 -6.78 -19.36 -47.42
C CYS A 170 -6.68 -20.87 -47.76
N ASP A 171 -6.29 -21.73 -46.81
CA ASP A 171 -6.56 -23.17 -46.88
C ASP A 171 -7.42 -23.56 -45.66
N GLY A 172 -8.64 -24.05 -45.92
CA GLY A 172 -9.70 -24.36 -44.94
C GLY A 172 -9.28 -25.37 -43.86
N ASP A 173 -9.92 -25.42 -42.68
CA ASP A 173 -11.35 -25.67 -42.50
C ASP A 173 -11.90 -25.12 -41.14
N PRO A 174 -13.23 -25.11 -40.91
CA PRO A 174 -13.95 -24.06 -40.16
C PRO A 174 -14.42 -24.46 -38.75
N GLN A 175 -15.01 -23.46 -38.06
CA GLN A 175 -15.70 -23.43 -36.74
C GLN A 175 -14.86 -22.65 -35.71
N GLN A 176 -15.31 -21.53 -35.10
CA GLN A 176 -16.68 -21.08 -34.86
C GLN A 176 -16.70 -19.59 -34.49
N GLN A 177 -17.44 -18.83 -35.31
CA GLN A 177 -18.29 -17.66 -35.02
C GLN A 177 -17.95 -16.65 -33.90
N SER A 178 -17.73 -15.42 -34.38
CA SER A 178 -18.12 -14.12 -33.83
C SER A 178 -19.66 -13.99 -33.57
N PRO A 179 -20.24 -12.79 -33.43
CA PRO A 179 -20.52 -12.05 -32.19
C PRO A 179 -22.03 -11.81 -31.99
N THR A 180 -22.48 -11.37 -30.81
CA THR A 180 -23.72 -10.57 -30.74
C THR A 180 -23.67 -9.56 -29.59
N ASP A 181 -23.60 -8.30 -30.00
CA ASP A 181 -23.97 -7.14 -29.19
C ASP A 181 -25.43 -7.26 -28.72
N ASN A 182 -25.72 -6.82 -27.49
CA ASN A 182 -26.55 -5.62 -27.27
C ASN A 182 -27.00 -5.45 -25.82
N ASN A 183 -26.98 -4.16 -25.44
CA ASN A 183 -27.83 -3.51 -24.47
C ASN A 183 -27.30 -3.41 -23.03
N GLY A 184 -27.40 -2.18 -22.50
CA GLY A 184 -26.90 -1.78 -21.20
C GLY A 184 -27.62 -2.44 -20.02
N GLY A 185 -26.98 -2.38 -18.86
CA GLY A 185 -27.59 -2.77 -17.60
C GLY A 185 -26.57 -3.30 -16.62
N LEU A 186 -26.28 -2.51 -15.60
CA LEU A 186 -25.86 -3.01 -14.29
C LEU A 186 -26.79 -4.15 -13.86
N VAL A 187 -26.25 -5.35 -13.65
CA VAL A 187 -26.69 -6.28 -12.60
C VAL A 187 -25.57 -7.28 -12.33
N VAL A 188 -24.73 -6.96 -11.34
CA VAL A 188 -23.92 -7.96 -10.66
C VAL A 188 -24.90 -8.74 -9.78
N ASN A 189 -25.34 -9.92 -10.23
CA ASN A 189 -26.16 -10.80 -9.40
C ASN A 189 -25.27 -11.52 -8.38
N TRP A 190 -25.50 -11.19 -7.10
CA TRP A 190 -24.96 -11.89 -5.95
C TRP A 190 -25.87 -13.08 -5.63
N ASP A 191 -25.49 -14.28 -6.05
CA ASP A 191 -26.10 -15.50 -5.50
C ASP A 191 -25.04 -16.44 -4.96
N ALA A 192 -25.15 -16.64 -3.64
CA ALA A 192 -24.38 -17.52 -2.82
C ALA A 192 -24.90 -18.96 -2.96
N ASN A 193 -24.17 -19.86 -3.63
CA ASN A 193 -24.28 -21.29 -3.36
C ASN A 193 -23.11 -22.11 -3.94
N ALA A 194 -21.91 -21.96 -3.37
CA ALA A 194 -20.80 -22.89 -3.61
C ALA A 194 -20.24 -23.38 -2.27
N ILE A 195 -21.10 -24.02 -1.49
CA ILE A 195 -20.72 -24.98 -0.45
C ILE A 195 -21.31 -26.32 -0.89
N ALA A 196 -20.44 -27.21 -1.36
CA ALA A 196 -20.60 -28.66 -1.32
C ALA A 196 -19.20 -29.26 -1.28
#